data_AF-A0A2W6D8I0-F1
#
_entry.id   AF-A0A2W6D8I0-F1
#
_cell.length_a   1.000
_cell.length_b   1.000
_cell.length_c   1.000
_cell.angle_alpha   90.00
_cell.angle_beta   90.00
_cell.angle_gamma   90.00
#
_symmetry.space_group_name_H-M   'P 1'
#
loop_
_entity.id
_entity.type
_entity.pdbx_description
1 polymer ?
#
loop_
_entity_poly.entity_id
_entity_poly.type
_entity_poly.pdbx_seq_one_letter_code
_entity_poly.pdbx_strand_id
1 'polypeptide(L)'
;MGARPVVPGIPGLDTVAFHTSDTIMRIDEVPTSLFVIGGGFIAAELGHVFGAFGAEVTVAQRGPRLLRAEDEQVSARFTELARRRCTDLLDVA
;
A
#
# COMPACT_ATOMS: atom_id res chain seq x y z
N MET A 1 21.32 4.62 -14.04
CA MET A 1 20.12 3.89 -14.50
C MET A 1 19.45 3.33 -13.26
N GLY A 2 18.16 3.63 -13.03
CA GLY A 2 17.40 3.22 -11.85
C GLY A 2 15.90 3.27 -12.13
N ALA A 3 15.10 2.69 -11.24
CA ALA A 3 13.64 2.74 -11.33
C ALA A 3 13.09 4.04 -10.72
N ARG A 4 11.86 4.41 -11.11
CA ARG A 4 11.10 5.49 -10.49
C ARG A 4 9.70 4.99 -10.13
N PRO A 5 9.06 5.56 -9.10
CA PRO A 5 7.68 5.25 -8.78
C PRO A 5 6.77 5.49 -9.99
N VAL A 6 5.83 4.56 -10.21
CA VAL A 6 4.78 4.73 -11.21
C VAL A 6 3.59 5.39 -10.52
N VAL A 7 3.22 6.59 -10.99
CA VAL A 7 1.98 7.24 -10.56
C VAL A 7 0.83 6.73 -11.43
N PRO A 8 -0.23 6.14 -10.86
CA PRO A 8 -1.34 5.61 -11.63
C PRO A 8 -2.17 6.76 -12.24
N GLY A 9 -2.75 6.53 -13.43
CA GLY A 9 -3.61 7.50 -14.11
C GLY A 9 -5.02 7.58 -13.50
N ILE A 10 -5.13 7.98 -12.24
CA ILE A 10 -6.40 8.16 -11.53
C ILE A 10 -6.88 9.60 -11.73
N PRO A 11 -8.10 9.84 -12.25
CA PRO A 11 -8.63 11.19 -12.43
C PRO A 11 -8.62 11.98 -11.11
N GLY A 12 -8.00 13.16 -11.13
CA GLY A 12 -7.90 14.04 -9.97
C GLY A 12 -6.79 13.70 -8.98
N LEU A 13 -6.00 12.63 -9.18
CA LEU A 13 -4.84 12.36 -8.32
C LEU A 13 -3.77 13.46 -8.44
N ASP A 14 -3.66 14.08 -9.61
CA ASP A 14 -2.76 15.19 -9.91
C ASP A 14 -3.18 16.52 -9.26
N THR A 15 -4.41 16.61 -8.75
CA THR A 15 -4.92 17.83 -8.10
C THR A 15 -4.81 17.80 -6.58
N VAL A 16 -4.34 16.68 -6.01
CA VAL A 16 -4.14 16.50 -4.56
C VAL A 16 -2.69 16.23 -4.23
N ALA A 17 -2.28 16.59 -3.02
CA ALA A 17 -0.96 16.19 -2.53
C ALA A 17 -0.95 14.69 -2.25
N PHE A 18 0.06 13.99 -2.75
CA PHE A 18 0.28 12.58 -2.46
C PHE A 18 1.77 12.31 -2.23
N HIS A 19 2.04 11.18 -1.60
CA HIS A 19 3.39 10.66 -1.46
C HIS A 19 3.58 9.42 -2.33
N THR A 20 4.81 9.22 -2.79
CA THR A 20 5.26 7.97 -3.40
C THR A 20 6.15 7.21 -2.41
N SER A 21 6.58 6.01 -2.78
CA SER A 21 7.61 5.26 -2.04
C SER A 21 8.89 6.07 -1.83
N ASP A 22 9.19 7.02 -2.73
CA ASP A 22 10.37 7.87 -2.61
C ASP A 22 10.19 8.96 -1.56
N THR A 23 8.98 9.42 -1.28
CA THR A 23 8.76 10.60 -0.42
C THR A 23 8.19 10.25 0.94
N ILE A 24 7.39 9.17 1.06
CA ILE A 24 6.61 8.89 2.26
C ILE A 24 7.48 8.64 3.51
N MET A 25 8.69 8.11 3.34
CA MET A 25 9.61 7.83 4.45
C MET A 25 10.31 9.08 5.00
N ARG A 26 10.03 10.27 4.43
CA ARG A 26 10.67 11.56 4.81
C ARG A 26 9.67 12.56 5.40
N ILE A 27 8.45 12.13 5.71
CA ILE A 27 7.46 12.99 6.37
C ILE A 27 7.82 13.19 7.85
N ASP A 28 7.47 14.35 8.39
CA ASP A 28 7.88 14.74 9.75
C ASP A 28 7.11 13.99 10.85
N GLU A 29 5.87 13.58 10.56
CA GLU A 29 4.97 12.96 11.54
C GLU A 29 4.24 11.75 10.93
N VAL A 30 3.92 10.79 11.78
CA VAL A 30 3.10 9.62 11.40
C VAL A 30 1.66 10.11 11.23
N PRO A 31 1.03 9.90 10.06
CA PRO A 31 -0.33 10.36 9.84
C PRO A 31 -1.33 9.52 10.65
N THR A 32 -2.44 10.13 11.06
CA THR A 32 -3.54 9.40 11.72
C THR A 32 -4.08 8.27 10.84
N SER A 33 -4.14 8.48 9.53
CA SER A 33 -4.53 7.46 8.55
C SER A 33 -3.68 7.53 7.28
N LEU A 34 -3.48 6.38 6.64
CA LEU A 34 -2.69 6.25 5.43
C LEU A 34 -3.41 5.38 4.40
N PHE A 35 -3.68 5.94 3.22
CA PHE A 35 -4.26 5.20 2.10
C PHE A 35 -3.18 4.85 1.07
N VAL A 36 -2.96 3.55 0.85
CA VAL A 36 -1.93 3.02 -0.05
C VAL A 36 -2.56 2.45 -1.30
N ILE A 37 -2.13 2.91 -2.47
CA ILE A 37 -2.58 2.42 -3.77
C ILE A 37 -1.53 1.45 -4.32
N GLY A 38 -1.90 0.17 -4.41
CA GLY A 38 -1.05 -0.92 -4.87
C GLY A 38 -1.01 -2.09 -3.90
N GLY A 39 -0.61 -3.28 -4.40
CA GLY A 39 -0.58 -4.51 -3.63
C GLY A 39 0.75 -5.27 -3.68
N GLY A 40 1.82 -4.62 -4.13
CA GLY A 40 3.16 -5.18 -4.16
C GLY A 40 3.86 -5.13 -2.80
N PHE A 41 5.13 -5.55 -2.75
CA PHE A 41 5.92 -5.60 -1.52
C PHE A 41 6.04 -4.23 -0.84
N ILE A 42 6.20 -3.14 -1.60
CA ILE A 42 6.24 -1.78 -1.04
C ILE A 42 4.96 -1.45 -0.27
N ALA A 43 3.79 -1.82 -0.81
CA ALA A 43 2.52 -1.56 -0.13
C ALA A 43 2.39 -2.36 1.17
N ALA A 44 2.83 -3.62 1.15
CA ALA A 44 2.88 -4.48 2.33
C ALA A 44 3.83 -3.94 3.41
N GLU A 45 5.02 -3.47 3.02
CA GLU A 45 6.01 -2.86 3.92
C GLU A 45 5.48 -1.57 4.55
N LEU A 46 4.92 -0.66 3.74
CA LEU A 46 4.34 0.58 4.24
C LEU A 46 3.16 0.32 5.18
N GLY A 47 2.29 -0.62 4.83
CA GLY A 47 1.18 -0.98 5.71
C GLY A 47 1.64 -1.54 7.05
N HIS A 48 2.71 -2.35 7.05
CA HIS A 48 3.30 -2.84 8.29
C HIS A 48 3.95 -1.71 9.11
N VAL A 49 4.82 -0.91 8.50
CA VAL A 49 5.60 0.14 9.19
C VAL A 49 4.68 1.21 9.77
N PHE A 50 3.78 1.78 8.97
CA PHE A 50 2.90 2.84 9.43
C PHE A 50 1.83 2.32 10.39
N GLY A 51 1.30 1.11 10.17
CA GLY A 51 0.40 0.46 11.12
C GLY A 51 1.06 0.19 12.48
N ALA A 52 2.34 -0.22 12.49
CA ALA A 52 3.10 -0.40 13.72
C ALA A 52 3.35 0.92 14.48
N PHE A 53 3.40 2.04 13.76
CA PHE A 53 3.48 3.37 14.35
C PHE A 53 2.11 3.98 14.71
N GLY A 54 1.03 3.22 14.55
CA GLY A 54 -0.31 3.60 14.99
C GLY A 54 -1.17 4.30 13.94
N ALA A 55 -0.72 4.39 12.69
CA ALA A 55 -1.57 4.89 11.60
C ALA A 55 -2.66 3.88 11.24
N GLU A 56 -3.87 4.37 10.97
CA GLU A 56 -4.92 3.56 10.35
C GLU A 56 -4.60 3.38 8.86
N VAL A 57 -4.04 2.22 8.50
CA VAL A 57 -3.65 1.93 7.11
C VAL A 57 -4.78 1.23 6.36
N THR A 58 -5.14 1.80 5.21
CA THR A 58 -5.96 1.14 4.20
C THR A 58 -5.15 0.86 2.94
N VAL A 59 -5.16 -0.38 2.45
CA VAL A 59 -4.48 -0.79 1.21
C VAL A 59 -5.51 -1.13 0.13
N ALA A 60 -5.41 -0.46 -1.01
CA ALA A 60 -6.29 -0.62 -2.15
C ALA A 60 -5.54 -1.22 -3.34
N GLN A 61 -6.01 -2.35 -3.87
CA GLN A 61 -5.37 -3.01 -5.00
C GLN A 61 -6.35 -3.76 -5.91
N ARG A 62 -5.88 -4.03 -7.14
CA ARG A 62 -6.58 -4.89 -8.09
C ARG A 62 -6.32 -6.36 -7.80
N GLY A 63 -7.40 -7.13 -7.67
CA GLY A 63 -7.37 -8.58 -7.50
C GLY A 63 -7.40 -9.03 -6.04
N PRO A 64 -7.42 -10.36 -5.82
CA PRO A 64 -7.85 -10.95 -4.56
C PRO A 64 -6.75 -11.15 -3.51
N ARG A 65 -5.48 -10.83 -3.80
CA ARG A 65 -4.35 -11.10 -2.89
C ARG A 65 -3.25 -10.07 -3.01
N LEU A 66 -2.67 -9.69 -1.88
CA LEU A 66 -1.40 -8.96 -1.81
C LEU A 66 -0.27 -9.85 -2.32
N LEU A 67 0.80 -9.22 -2.78
CA LEU A 67 2.02 -9.88 -3.26
C LEU A 67 1.77 -10.86 -4.41
N ARG A 68 0.81 -10.57 -5.31
CA ARG A 68 0.37 -11.47 -6.40
C ARG A 68 1.46 -12.03 -7.32
N ALA A 69 2.66 -11.46 -7.30
CA ALA A 69 3.81 -11.92 -8.09
C ALA A 69 4.54 -13.10 -7.42
N GLU A 70 4.29 -13.32 -6.13
CA GLU A 70 4.84 -14.42 -5.34
C GLU A 70 4.00 -15.69 -5.51
N ASP A 71 4.50 -16.79 -4.94
CA ASP A 71 3.76 -18.04 -4.85
C ASP A 71 2.34 -17.83 -4.28
N GLU A 72 1.38 -18.57 -4.80
CA GLU A 72 -0.03 -18.41 -4.46
C GLU A 72 -0.31 -18.68 -2.98
N GLN A 73 0.30 -19.72 -2.41
CA GLN A 73 0.11 -20.08 -1.00
C GLN A 73 0.71 -19.01 -0.09
N VAL A 74 1.88 -18.48 -0.47
CA VAL A 74 2.53 -17.36 0.23
C VAL A 74 1.65 -16.12 0.18
N SER A 75 1.19 -15.73 -1.00
CA SER A 75 0.32 -14.57 -1.21
C SER A 75 -0.98 -14.68 -0.42
N ALA A 76 -1.61 -15.86 -0.42
CA ALA A 76 -2.86 -16.11 0.30
C ALA A 76 -2.66 -16.00 1.81
N ARG A 77 -1.63 -16.68 2.33
CA ARG A 77 -1.32 -16.66 3.76
C ARG A 77 -0.90 -15.26 4.24
N PHE A 78 -0.09 -14.56 3.45
CA PHE A 78 0.30 -13.19 3.75
C PHE A 78 -0.91 -12.26 3.79
N THR A 79 -1.79 -12.35 2.79
CA THR A 79 -3.01 -11.53 2.72
C THR A 79 -3.87 -11.73 3.97
N GLU A 80 -4.13 -12.98 4.38
CA GLU A 80 -4.90 -13.29 5.60
C GLU A 80 -4.28 -12.65 6.86
N LEU A 81 -2.95 -12.69 6.99
CA LEU A 81 -2.24 -12.11 8.13
C LEU A 81 -2.24 -10.58 8.08
N ALA A 82 -2.13 -9.99 6.90
CA ALA A 82 -2.14 -8.54 6.70
C ALA A 82 -3.49 -7.93 7.07
N ARG A 83 -4.62 -8.60 6.77
CA ARG A 83 -5.98 -8.16 7.15
C ARG A 83 -6.16 -7.92 8.66
N ARG A 84 -5.34 -8.56 9.49
CA ARG A 84 -5.40 -8.42 10.95
C ARG A 84 -4.79 -7.09 11.43
N ARG A 85 -4.05 -6.38 10.58
CA ARG A 85 -3.29 -5.18 10.91
C ARG A 85 -3.68 -3.97 10.05
N CYS A 86 -4.19 -4.19 8.85
CA CYS A 86 -4.57 -3.14 7.93
C CYS A 86 -5.94 -3.46 7.34
N THR A 87 -6.70 -2.42 7.03
CA THR A 87 -7.90 -2.56 6.20
C THR A 87 -7.44 -2.78 4.76
N ASP A 88 -7.92 -3.83 4.10
CA ASP A 88 -7.58 -4.11 2.72
C ASP A 88 -8.82 -4.16 1.82
N LEU A 89 -8.83 -3.26 0.84
CA LEU A 89 -9.88 -3.13 -0.18
C LEU A 89 -9.37 -3.80 -1.46
N LEU A 90 -9.88 -5.00 -1.70
CA LEU A 90 -9.58 -5.78 -2.89
C LEU A 90 -10.62 -5.51 -3.98
N ASP A 91 -10.24 -5.78 -5.23
CA ASP A 91 -11.10 -5.64 -6.41
C ASP A 91 -11.60 -4.22 -6.70
N VAL A 92 -10.78 -3.20 -6.40
CA VAL A 92 -11.01 -1.84 -6.92
C VAL A 92 -10.76 -1.85 -8.44
N ALA A 93 -11.85 -1.72 -9.20
CA ALA A 93 -11.88 -1.75 -10.67
C ALA A 93 -10.98 -0.68 -11.30
#